data_AF-A0A7K7LA23-F1
#
_entry.id   AF-A0A7K7LA23-F1
#
_cell.length_a   1.000
_cell.length_b   1.000
_cell.length_c   1.000
_cell.angle_alpha   90.00
_cell.angle_beta   90.00
_cell.angle_gamma   90.00
#
_symmetry.space_group_name_H-M   'P 1'
#
loop_
_entity.id
_entity.type
_entity.pdbx_description
1 polymer ?
#
loop_
_entity_poly.entity_id
_entity_poly.type
_entity_poly.pdbx_seq_one_letter_code
_entity_poly.pdbx_strand_id
1 'polypeptide(L)'
;MDNSRDLNLDSIIADVKAQYEDTACRSRAEAEAWYKSKFEELRVTAGRNADSLRETKKEISELTRIIQKLNGEVKNAKDQRCKLETAVANAEQCGETSIKDAKCKLSELEVALQQTKADLARQLCEYQELMNVKLALDIEITTYRKLLEGEENRLKFSFALPFAAVCHSQRGLAYSPEPTFASTQVPAKRSSCRNGSASRSAGVCGEAVRSGSTRSSHVKLVSMTKSAR
;
A
#
# COMPACT_ATOMS: atom_id res chain seq x y z
N MET A 1 -30.64 111.27 69.60
CA MET A 1 -30.10 109.98 69.13
C MET A 1 -31.27 109.04 69.23
N ASP A 2 -32.05 109.02 68.16
CA ASP A 2 -33.42 108.52 68.21
C ASP A 2 -33.37 107.10 67.67
N ASN A 3 -33.03 106.21 68.59
CA ASN A 3 -32.80 104.79 68.34
C ASN A 3 -34.14 104.02 68.34
N SER A 4 -35.20 104.60 67.76
CA SER A 4 -36.48 103.92 67.58
C SER A 4 -36.41 103.07 66.31
N ARG A 5 -35.66 101.98 66.38
CA ARG A 5 -35.74 100.90 65.39
C ARG A 5 -36.97 100.10 65.75
N ASP A 6 -38.09 100.44 65.12
CA ASP A 6 -39.30 99.63 65.19
C ASP A 6 -38.97 98.24 64.63
N LEU A 7 -38.82 97.26 65.52
CA LEU A 7 -38.50 95.88 65.18
C LEU A 7 -39.79 95.21 64.74
N ASN A 8 -40.00 95.15 63.42
CA ASN A 8 -41.15 94.48 62.84
C ASN A 8 -41.06 92.96 63.04
N LEU A 9 -41.57 92.47 64.17
CA LEU A 9 -41.56 91.08 64.59
C LEU A 9 -42.23 90.14 63.57
N ASP A 10 -43.27 90.61 62.89
CA ASP A 10 -43.97 89.84 61.86
C ASP A 10 -43.07 89.59 60.65
N SER A 11 -42.23 90.57 60.28
CA SER A 11 -41.21 90.41 59.23
C SER A 11 -40.17 89.34 59.60
N ILE A 12 -39.66 89.36 60.84
CA ILE A 12 -38.64 88.38 61.29
C ILE A 12 -39.23 86.97 61.34
N ILE A 13 -40.47 86.82 61.82
CA ILE A 13 -41.16 85.52 61.84
C ILE A 13 -41.40 85.02 60.41
N ALA A 14 -41.76 85.89 59.47
CA ALA A 14 -41.91 85.53 58.06
C ALA A 14 -40.57 85.09 57.44
N ASP A 15 -39.47 85.79 57.72
CA ASP A 15 -38.13 85.43 57.23
C ASP A 15 -37.64 84.08 57.78
N VAL A 16 -37.85 83.82 59.08
CA VAL A 16 -37.51 82.53 59.69
C VAL A 16 -38.33 81.40 59.07
N LYS A 17 -39.64 81.60 58.85
CA LYS A 17 -40.48 80.62 58.14
C LYS A 17 -39.98 80.36 56.73
N ALA A 18 -39.67 81.41 55.97
CA ALA A 18 -39.13 81.30 54.63
C ALA A 18 -37.80 80.54 54.59
N GLN A 19 -36.89 80.78 55.55
CA GLN A 19 -35.63 80.03 55.65
C GLN A 19 -35.84 78.56 56.01
N TYR A 20 -36.80 78.24 56.89
CA TYR A 20 -37.13 76.84 57.21
C TYR A 20 -37.75 76.13 56.01
N GLU A 21 -38.66 76.79 55.29
CA GLU A 21 -39.25 76.25 54.07
C GLU A 21 -38.19 76.01 53.00
N ASP A 22 -37.28 76.95 52.77
CA ASP A 22 -36.17 76.81 51.82
C ASP A 22 -35.21 75.68 52.24
N THR A 23 -34.88 75.58 53.54
CA THR A 23 -34.05 74.49 54.07
C THR A 23 -34.72 73.13 53.90
N ALA A 24 -36.03 73.03 54.17
CA ALA A 24 -36.81 71.80 53.97
C ALA A 24 -36.93 71.44 52.47
N CYS A 25 -37.11 72.44 51.59
CA CYS A 25 -37.14 72.25 50.15
C CYS A 25 -35.78 71.76 49.63
N ARG A 26 -34.68 72.36 50.06
CA ARG A 26 -33.31 71.93 49.71
C ARG A 26 -33.03 70.51 50.19
N SER A 27 -33.35 70.19 51.45
CA SER A 27 -33.18 68.83 51.98
C SER A 27 -33.97 67.78 51.18
N ARG A 28 -35.21 68.08 50.80
CA ARG A 28 -36.02 67.20 49.92
C ARG A 28 -35.35 67.05 48.55
N ALA A 29 -34.93 68.14 47.92
CA ALA A 29 -34.31 68.09 46.60
C ALA A 29 -32.99 67.30 46.60
N GLU A 30 -32.16 67.46 47.64
CA GLU A 30 -30.93 66.70 47.82
C GLU A 30 -31.19 65.21 48.03
N ALA A 31 -32.18 64.85 48.86
CA ALA A 31 -32.57 63.46 49.07
C ALA A 31 -33.08 62.83 47.76
N GLU A 32 -33.93 63.52 47.01
CA GLU A 32 -34.40 63.04 45.70
C GLU A 32 -33.26 62.86 44.69
N ALA A 33 -32.33 63.83 44.62
CA ALA A 33 -31.17 63.74 43.74
C ALA A 33 -30.28 62.54 44.13
N TRP A 34 -30.07 62.32 45.44
CA TRP A 34 -29.31 61.19 45.95
C TRP A 34 -29.97 59.86 45.60
N TYR A 35 -31.28 59.72 45.81
CA TYR A 35 -32.01 58.49 45.44
C TYR A 35 -32.02 58.25 43.93
N LYS A 36 -32.21 59.28 43.11
CA LYS A 36 -32.13 59.17 41.64
C LYS A 36 -30.75 58.69 41.19
N SER A 37 -29.68 59.27 41.75
CA SER A 37 -28.30 58.86 41.46
C SER A 37 -28.05 57.40 41.85
N LYS A 38 -28.47 56.99 43.05
CA LYS A 38 -28.32 55.60 43.52
C LYS A 38 -29.12 54.60 42.69
N PHE A 39 -30.33 54.97 42.29
CA PHE A 39 -31.15 54.13 41.41
C PHE A 39 -30.50 53.95 40.04
N GLU A 40 -29.94 55.02 39.47
CA GLU A 40 -29.24 54.95 38.19
C GLU A 40 -27.98 54.08 38.27
N GLU A 41 -27.19 54.22 39.35
CA GLU A 41 -26.01 53.38 39.59
C GLU A 41 -26.38 51.88 39.64
N LEU A 42 -27.45 51.53 40.37
CA LEU A 42 -27.95 50.16 40.44
C LEU A 42 -28.46 49.68 39.07
N ARG A 43 -29.17 50.52 38.33
CA ARG A 43 -29.67 50.20 36.99
C ARG A 43 -28.54 49.89 36.01
N VAL A 44 -27.51 50.74 35.99
CA VAL A 44 -26.32 50.55 35.15
C VAL A 44 -25.58 49.26 35.55
N THR A 45 -25.41 49.03 36.85
CA THR A 45 -24.71 47.84 37.35
C THR A 45 -25.48 46.56 37.02
N ALA A 46 -26.82 46.56 37.18
CA ALA A 46 -27.67 45.44 36.79
C ALA A 46 -27.59 45.16 35.27
N GLY A 47 -27.58 46.21 34.45
CA GLY A 47 -27.38 46.09 33.00
C GLY A 47 -26.03 45.45 32.64
N ARG A 48 -24.94 45.94 33.23
CA ARG A 48 -23.59 45.38 33.03
C ARG A 48 -23.51 43.91 33.44
N ASN A 49 -24.10 43.56 34.57
CA ASN A 49 -24.13 42.17 35.05
C ASN A 49 -24.93 41.27 34.10
N ALA A 50 -26.07 41.76 33.58
CA ALA A 50 -26.87 41.02 32.60
C ALA A 50 -26.13 40.82 31.26
N ASP A 51 -25.39 41.82 30.80
CA ASP A 51 -24.56 41.72 29.59
C ASP A 51 -23.40 40.73 29.79
N SER A 52 -22.72 40.78 30.94
CA SER A 52 -21.65 39.84 31.29
C SER A 52 -22.16 38.38 31.35
N LEU A 53 -23.33 38.16 31.96
CA LEU A 53 -23.97 36.85 31.98
C LEU A 53 -24.34 36.36 30.57
N ARG A 54 -24.80 37.28 29.69
CA ARG A 54 -25.12 36.94 28.29
C ARG A 54 -23.86 36.54 27.53
N GLU A 55 -22.75 37.24 27.74
CA GLU A 55 -21.49 36.97 27.05
C GLU A 55 -20.88 35.63 27.48
N THR A 56 -20.81 35.38 28.80
CA THR A 56 -20.36 34.08 29.32
C THR A 56 -21.23 32.92 28.81
N LYS A 57 -22.55 33.11 28.70
CA LYS A 57 -23.45 32.10 28.11
C LYS A 57 -23.14 31.82 26.63
N LYS A 58 -22.78 32.84 25.84
CA LYS A 58 -22.35 32.63 24.44
C LYS A 58 -21.04 31.86 24.39
N GLU A 59 -20.07 32.23 25.23
CA GLU A 59 -18.78 31.54 25.30
C GLU A 59 -18.94 30.06 25.66
N ILE A 60 -19.77 29.75 26.66
CA ILE A 60 -20.12 28.35 27.01
C ILE A 60 -20.72 27.62 25.81
N SER A 61 -21.60 28.27 25.05
CA SER A 61 -22.25 27.67 23.87
C SER A 61 -21.23 27.39 22.75
N GLU A 62 -20.29 28.31 22.52
CA GLU A 62 -19.23 28.15 21.52
C GLU A 62 -18.24 27.06 21.93
N LEU A 63 -17.80 27.05 23.19
CA LEU A 63 -16.94 25.98 23.72
C LEU A 63 -17.61 24.61 23.61
N THR A 64 -18.91 24.53 23.90
CA THR A 64 -19.69 23.28 23.73
C THR A 64 -19.69 22.82 22.27
N ARG A 65 -19.87 23.74 21.32
CA ARG A 65 -19.81 23.45 19.88
C ARG A 65 -18.42 22.98 19.45
N ILE A 66 -17.36 23.61 19.95
CA ILE A 66 -15.97 23.21 19.67
C ILE A 66 -15.68 21.81 20.22
N ILE A 67 -16.12 21.51 21.45
CA ILE A 67 -15.98 20.18 22.06
C ILE A 67 -16.65 19.11 21.19
N GLN A 68 -17.88 19.37 20.72
CA GLN A 68 -18.58 18.44 19.84
C GLN A 68 -17.84 18.20 18.52
N LYS A 69 -17.33 19.28 17.90
CA LYS A 69 -16.52 19.19 16.68
C LYS A 69 -15.25 18.35 16.91
N LEU A 70 -14.47 18.65 17.95
CA LEU A 70 -13.25 17.92 18.28
C LEU A 70 -13.52 16.45 18.59
N ASN A 71 -14.61 16.15 19.31
CA ASN A 71 -15.02 14.75 19.55
C ASN A 71 -15.34 14.01 18.24
N GLY A 72 -15.97 14.69 17.28
CA GLY A 72 -16.20 14.16 15.93
C GLY A 72 -14.89 13.90 15.18
N GLU A 73 -13.95 14.83 15.22
CA GLU A 73 -12.62 14.67 14.61
C GLU A 73 -11.84 13.50 15.23
N VAL A 74 -11.88 13.36 16.56
CA VAL A 74 -11.25 12.23 17.28
C VAL A 74 -11.88 10.90 16.86
N LYS A 75 -13.21 10.83 16.74
CA LYS A 75 -13.91 9.61 16.30
C LYS A 75 -13.51 9.26 14.86
N ASN A 76 -13.54 10.23 13.95
CA ASN A 76 -13.16 10.02 12.56
C ASN A 76 -11.70 9.54 12.43
N ALA A 77 -10.78 10.14 13.20
CA ALA A 77 -9.38 9.74 13.22
C ALA A 77 -9.20 8.29 13.74
N LYS A 78 -9.94 7.90 14.78
CA LYS A 78 -9.95 6.51 15.28
C LYS A 78 -10.47 5.52 14.24
N ASP A 79 -11.56 5.87 13.54
CA ASP A 79 -12.14 5.03 12.49
C ASP A 79 -11.16 4.88 11.30
N GLN A 80 -10.49 5.96 10.90
CA GLN A 80 -9.45 5.93 9.88
C GLN A 80 -8.26 5.06 10.30
N ARG A 81 -7.80 5.22 11.55
CA ARG A 81 -6.70 4.40 12.09
C ARG A 81 -7.05 2.91 12.05
N CYS A 82 -8.24 2.53 12.52
CA CYS A 82 -8.69 1.13 12.51
C CYS A 82 -8.76 0.55 11.08
N LYS A 83 -9.25 1.34 10.12
CA LYS A 83 -9.26 0.94 8.69
C LYS A 83 -7.86 0.71 8.16
N LEU A 84 -6.90 1.59 8.47
CA LEU A 84 -5.51 1.46 8.06
C LEU A 84 -4.83 0.27 8.73
N GLU A 85 -5.02 0.06 10.03
CA GLU A 85 -4.51 -1.11 10.77
C GLU A 85 -4.99 -2.42 10.13
N THR A 86 -6.28 -2.49 9.77
CA THR A 86 -6.86 -3.65 9.08
C THR A 86 -6.26 -3.84 7.68
N ALA A 87 -6.08 -2.75 6.92
CA ALA A 87 -5.48 -2.82 5.59
C ALA A 87 -4.02 -3.28 5.65
N VAL A 88 -3.25 -2.83 6.64
CA VAL A 88 -1.87 -3.27 6.89
C VAL A 88 -1.83 -4.76 7.23
N ALA A 89 -2.64 -5.21 8.19
CA ALA A 89 -2.69 -6.62 8.57
C ALA A 89 -3.04 -7.54 7.38
N ASN A 90 -4.00 -7.13 6.55
CA ASN A 90 -4.37 -7.86 5.34
C ASN A 90 -3.22 -7.89 4.32
N ALA A 91 -2.54 -6.76 4.11
CA ALA A 91 -1.40 -6.68 3.19
C ALA A 91 -0.23 -7.55 3.65
N GLU A 92 0.06 -7.57 4.96
CA GLU A 92 1.08 -8.42 5.56
C GLU A 92 0.73 -9.91 5.39
N GLN A 93 -0.52 -10.31 5.67
CA GLN A 93 -0.96 -11.70 5.51
C GLN A 93 -0.91 -12.16 4.05
N CYS A 94 -1.37 -11.33 3.10
CA CYS A 94 -1.29 -11.60 1.67
C CYS A 94 0.17 -11.69 1.19
N GLY A 95 1.04 -10.80 1.69
CA GLY A 95 2.47 -10.83 1.38
C GLY A 95 3.13 -12.11 1.90
N GLU A 96 2.84 -12.49 3.13
CA GLU A 96 3.45 -13.67 3.76
C GLU A 96 2.98 -14.98 3.10
N THR A 97 1.71 -15.08 2.72
CA THR A 97 1.20 -16.24 1.97
C THR A 97 1.88 -16.34 0.59
N SER A 98 1.99 -15.23 -0.14
CA SER A 98 2.70 -15.19 -1.43
C SER A 98 4.18 -15.62 -1.30
N ILE A 99 4.88 -15.17 -0.25
CA ILE A 99 6.27 -15.58 0.01
C ILE A 99 6.35 -17.06 0.35
N LYS A 100 5.42 -17.60 1.15
CA LYS A 100 5.37 -19.03 1.49
C LYS A 100 5.17 -19.88 0.23
N ASP A 101 4.25 -19.50 -0.64
CA ASP A 101 3.97 -20.20 -1.90
C ASP A 101 5.19 -20.18 -2.83
N ALA A 102 5.84 -19.02 -2.97
CA ALA A 102 7.05 -18.89 -3.79
C ALA A 102 8.22 -19.75 -3.24
N LYS A 103 8.41 -19.78 -1.92
CA LYS A 103 9.42 -20.62 -1.27
C LYS A 103 9.12 -22.11 -1.43
N CYS A 104 7.86 -22.51 -1.27
CA CYS A 104 7.42 -23.87 -1.54
C CYS A 104 7.77 -24.27 -2.97
N LYS A 105 7.41 -23.42 -3.95
CA LYS A 105 7.67 -23.71 -5.36
C LYS A 105 9.16 -23.79 -5.68
N LEU A 106 9.97 -22.92 -5.08
CA LEU A 106 11.42 -22.95 -5.20
C LEU A 106 11.97 -24.28 -4.69
N SER A 107 11.53 -24.73 -3.50
CA SER A 107 11.99 -26.00 -2.93
C SER A 107 11.60 -27.22 -3.78
N GLU A 108 10.38 -27.24 -4.36
CA GLU A 108 9.96 -28.28 -5.30
C GLU A 108 10.87 -28.35 -6.52
N LEU A 109 11.23 -27.19 -7.09
CA LEU A 109 12.09 -27.10 -8.26
C LEU A 109 13.53 -27.51 -7.94
N GLU A 110 14.05 -27.15 -6.77
CA GLU A 110 15.37 -27.58 -6.32
C GLU A 110 15.43 -29.11 -6.17
N VAL A 111 14.40 -29.73 -5.59
CA VAL A 111 14.30 -31.19 -5.48
C VAL A 111 14.27 -31.84 -6.86
N ALA A 112 13.41 -31.36 -7.76
CA ALA A 112 13.34 -31.89 -9.14
C ALA A 112 14.66 -31.73 -9.90
N LEU A 113 15.37 -30.63 -9.69
CA LEU A 113 16.70 -30.39 -10.28
C LEU A 113 17.75 -31.37 -9.74
N GLN A 114 17.74 -31.68 -8.44
CA GLN A 114 18.65 -32.68 -7.89
C GLN A 114 18.33 -34.10 -8.39
N GLN A 115 17.05 -34.45 -8.48
CA GLN A 115 16.62 -35.73 -9.03
C GLN A 115 17.07 -35.91 -10.48
N THR A 116 16.83 -34.92 -11.34
CA THR A 116 17.25 -34.97 -12.75
C THR A 116 18.77 -35.03 -12.93
N LYS A 117 19.55 -34.37 -12.06
CA LYS A 117 21.01 -34.51 -12.03
C LYS A 117 21.44 -35.92 -11.66
N ALA A 118 20.81 -36.53 -10.65
CA ALA A 118 21.10 -37.90 -10.25
C ALA A 118 20.74 -38.89 -11.37
N ASP A 119 19.61 -38.71 -12.04
CA ASP A 119 19.21 -39.52 -13.20
C ASP A 119 20.19 -39.39 -14.35
N LEU A 120 20.66 -38.19 -14.67
CA LEU A 120 21.68 -37.98 -15.70
C LEU A 120 22.98 -38.69 -15.36
N ALA A 121 23.44 -38.59 -14.11
CA ALA A 121 24.64 -39.30 -13.66
C ALA A 121 24.50 -40.82 -13.80
N ARG A 122 23.33 -41.36 -13.42
CA ARG A 122 23.01 -42.78 -13.61
C ARG A 122 23.03 -43.18 -15.09
N GLN A 123 22.40 -42.40 -15.97
CA GLN A 123 22.39 -42.66 -17.42
C GLN A 123 23.80 -42.64 -18.03
N LEU A 124 24.69 -41.76 -17.55
CA LEU A 124 26.08 -41.74 -18.00
C LEU A 124 26.84 -43.02 -17.62
N CYS A 125 26.61 -43.55 -16.42
CA CYS A 125 27.17 -44.84 -16.00
C CYS A 125 26.65 -45.99 -16.87
N GLU A 126 25.33 -46.08 -17.06
CA GLU A 126 24.69 -47.09 -17.91
C GLU A 126 25.18 -47.03 -19.37
N TYR A 127 25.38 -45.82 -19.89
CA TYR A 127 25.93 -45.61 -21.24
C TYR A 127 27.38 -46.11 -21.34
N GLN A 128 28.21 -45.84 -20.33
CA GLN A 128 29.59 -46.32 -20.31
C GLN A 128 29.67 -47.85 -20.23
N GLU A 129 28.81 -48.48 -19.43
CA GLU A 129 28.69 -49.94 -19.36
C GLU A 129 28.30 -50.53 -20.72
N LEU A 130 27.30 -49.94 -21.40
CA LEU A 130 26.89 -50.37 -22.73
C LEU A 130 28.01 -50.18 -23.78
N MET A 131 28.76 -49.08 -23.70
CA MET A 131 29.93 -48.85 -24.56
C MET A 131 30.99 -49.94 -24.36
N ASN A 132 31.25 -50.33 -23.11
CA ASN A 132 32.22 -51.39 -22.81
C ASN A 132 31.80 -52.72 -23.44
N VAL A 133 30.51 -53.08 -23.37
CA VAL A 133 29.97 -54.28 -24.05
C VAL A 133 30.13 -54.18 -25.56
N LYS A 134 29.82 -53.02 -26.16
CA LYS A 134 30.00 -52.80 -27.60
C LYS A 134 31.44 -53.01 -28.04
N LEU A 135 32.40 -52.48 -27.28
CA LEU A 135 33.84 -52.66 -27.58
C LEU A 135 34.28 -54.12 -27.45
N ALA A 136 33.77 -54.86 -26.45
CA ALA A 136 34.03 -56.29 -26.34
C ALA A 136 33.51 -57.07 -27.56
N LEU A 137 32.30 -56.75 -28.02
CA LEU A 137 31.71 -57.36 -29.22
C LEU A 137 32.50 -57.04 -30.50
N ASP A 138 33.03 -55.83 -30.66
CA ASP A 138 33.88 -55.49 -31.81
C ASP A 138 35.16 -56.35 -31.84
N ILE A 139 35.75 -56.60 -30.67
CA ILE A 139 36.92 -57.48 -30.52
C ILE A 139 36.55 -58.92 -30.88
N GLU A 140 35.42 -59.43 -30.38
CA GLU A 140 34.91 -60.75 -30.71
C GLU A 140 34.70 -60.91 -32.22
N ILE A 141 34.00 -59.98 -32.87
CA ILE A 141 33.76 -59.99 -34.33
C ILE A 141 35.07 -60.01 -35.10
N THR A 142 36.04 -59.18 -34.70
CA THR A 142 37.36 -59.14 -35.34
C THR A 142 38.09 -60.47 -35.18
N THR A 143 37.97 -61.11 -34.02
CA THR A 143 38.57 -62.41 -33.75
C THR A 143 37.90 -63.52 -34.57
N TYR A 144 36.57 -63.56 -34.63
CA TYR A 144 35.82 -64.50 -35.46
C TYR A 144 36.18 -64.36 -36.95
N ARG A 145 36.31 -63.12 -37.47
CA ARG A 145 36.75 -62.87 -38.85
C ARG A 145 38.13 -63.47 -39.14
N LYS A 146 39.11 -63.25 -38.25
CA LYS A 146 40.48 -63.81 -38.40
C LYS A 146 40.51 -65.34 -38.40
N LEU A 147 39.70 -65.99 -37.56
CA LEU A 147 39.61 -67.45 -37.52
C LEU A 147 39.04 -68.00 -38.83
N LEU A 148 37.98 -67.38 -39.36
CA LEU A 148 37.39 -67.76 -40.65
C LEU A 148 38.36 -67.57 -41.82
N GLU A 149 39.10 -66.46 -41.85
CA GLU A 149 40.17 -66.22 -42.84
C GLU A 149 41.24 -67.32 -42.81
N GLY A 150 41.61 -67.81 -41.61
CA GLY A 150 42.54 -68.93 -41.44
C GLY A 150 42.01 -70.24 -42.04
N GLU A 151 40.75 -70.56 -41.83
CA GLU A 151 40.12 -71.76 -42.39
C GLU A 151 39.99 -71.69 -43.92
N GLU A 152 39.59 -70.53 -44.47
CA GLU A 152 39.55 -70.33 -45.92
C GLU A 152 40.92 -70.53 -46.57
N ASN A 153 41.99 -70.08 -45.92
CA ASN A 153 43.35 -70.25 -46.44
C ASN A 153 43.78 -71.72 -46.47
N ARG A 154 43.37 -72.53 -45.48
CA ARG A 154 43.60 -74.00 -45.47
C ARG A 154 42.82 -74.71 -46.58
N LEU A 155 41.57 -74.31 -46.81
CA LEU A 155 40.74 -74.85 -47.90
C LEU A 155 41.30 -74.47 -49.27
N LYS A 156 41.74 -73.22 -49.46
CA LYS A 156 42.40 -72.76 -50.70
C LYS A 156 43.68 -73.54 -50.99
N PHE A 157 44.48 -73.85 -49.97
CA PHE A 157 45.69 -74.67 -50.13
C PHE A 157 45.37 -76.15 -50.43
N SER A 158 44.27 -76.67 -49.89
CA SER A 158 43.81 -78.05 -50.14
C SER A 158 43.19 -78.24 -51.53
N PHE A 159 42.65 -77.16 -52.13
CA PHE A 159 42.08 -77.17 -53.49
C PHE A 159 43.09 -76.73 -54.58
N ALA A 160 44.32 -76.41 -54.22
CA ALA A 160 45.39 -75.99 -55.14
C ALA A 160 46.24 -77.16 -55.69
N LEU A 161 45.72 -78.39 -55.69
CA LEU A 161 46.19 -79.44 -56.60
C LEU A 161 45.47 -79.27 -57.96
N PRO A 162 46.15 -79.51 -59.09
CA PRO A 162 45.72 -78.98 -60.38
C PRO A 162 44.52 -79.76 -60.92
N PHE A 163 43.34 -79.16 -60.94
CA PHE A 163 42.30 -79.52 -61.89
C PHE A 163 41.94 -78.31 -62.75
N ALA A 164 42.24 -78.45 -64.04
CA ALA A 164 42.04 -77.46 -65.07
C ALA A 164 40.56 -77.34 -65.49
N ALA A 165 40.21 -76.11 -65.90
CA ALA A 165 39.07 -75.72 -66.75
C ALA A 165 37.66 -75.85 -66.10
N VAL A 166 36.72 -74.94 -66.27
CA VAL A 166 36.22 -74.35 -67.52
C VAL A 166 35.52 -73.02 -67.22
N CYS A 167 35.81 -71.98 -68.01
CA CYS A 167 35.06 -70.72 -68.07
C CYS A 167 33.70 -70.95 -68.76
N HIS A 168 32.61 -70.37 -68.24
CA HIS A 168 31.39 -70.08 -69.02
C HIS A 168 30.85 -68.68 -68.69
N SER A 169 30.23 -68.09 -69.70
CA SER A 169 29.98 -66.67 -69.93
C SER A 169 28.57 -66.20 -69.50
N GLN A 170 28.52 -64.91 -69.14
CA GLN A 170 27.47 -63.90 -69.44
C GLN A 170 26.29 -63.59 -68.50
N ARG A 171 26.10 -62.24 -68.41
CA ARG A 171 24.98 -61.40 -67.91
C ARG A 171 24.78 -61.38 -66.39
N GLY A 172 24.83 -60.25 -65.69
CA GLY A 172 24.59 -58.86 -66.06
C GLY A 172 23.27 -58.41 -65.45
N LEU A 173 23.30 -57.66 -64.36
CA LEU A 173 22.23 -56.75 -63.94
C LEU A 173 22.82 -55.60 -63.12
N ALA A 174 22.42 -54.40 -63.52
CA ALA A 174 22.64 -53.13 -62.85
C ALA A 174 21.90 -53.07 -61.52
N TYR A 175 22.50 -52.43 -60.51
CA TYR A 175 21.77 -51.60 -59.55
C TYR A 175 22.75 -50.70 -58.77
N SER A 176 22.66 -49.40 -59.03
CA SER A 176 23.03 -48.33 -58.09
C SER A 176 21.74 -47.85 -57.45
N PRO A 177 21.75 -47.41 -56.17
CA PRO A 177 21.97 -45.98 -55.95
C PRO A 177 22.71 -45.62 -54.65
N GLU A 178 23.27 -44.41 -54.66
CA GLU A 178 23.63 -43.59 -53.49
C GLU A 178 22.48 -43.47 -52.47
N PRO A 179 22.82 -43.02 -51.24
CA PRO A 179 22.09 -41.88 -50.71
C PRO A 179 23.00 -40.75 -50.25
N THR A 180 22.84 -39.64 -50.95
CA THR A 180 23.03 -38.27 -50.46
C THR A 180 22.13 -38.04 -49.23
N PHE A 181 22.68 -37.61 -48.10
CA PHE A 181 21.86 -37.05 -47.01
C PHE A 181 22.00 -35.53 -47.01
N ALA A 182 20.97 -34.87 -47.53
CA ALA A 182 20.78 -33.44 -47.43
C ALA A 182 20.42 -33.05 -45.99
N SER A 183 20.94 -31.89 -45.56
CA SER A 183 20.42 -31.10 -44.44
C SER A 183 18.90 -31.05 -44.46
N THR A 184 18.27 -31.39 -43.33
CA THR A 184 16.93 -30.91 -42.99
C THR A 184 16.97 -30.28 -41.61
N GLN A 185 16.63 -29.00 -41.61
CA GLN A 185 16.41 -28.15 -40.45
C GLN A 185 15.38 -28.78 -39.51
N VAL A 186 15.63 -28.70 -38.21
CA VAL A 186 14.63 -29.00 -37.18
C VAL A 186 13.54 -27.92 -37.24
N PRO A 187 12.25 -28.27 -37.39
CA PRO A 187 11.18 -27.30 -37.31
C PRO A 187 10.89 -26.96 -35.84
N ALA A 188 10.81 -25.67 -35.54
CA ALA A 188 10.22 -25.16 -34.31
C ALA A 188 8.73 -25.56 -34.24
N LYS A 189 8.39 -26.53 -33.38
CA LYS A 189 6.99 -26.80 -33.03
C LYS A 189 6.51 -25.72 -32.07
N ARG A 190 5.79 -24.75 -32.63
CA ARG A 190 4.85 -23.86 -31.94
C ARG A 190 3.55 -24.66 -31.75
N SER A 191 3.33 -25.26 -30.59
CA SER A 191 2.01 -25.80 -30.22
C SER A 191 1.18 -24.72 -29.54
N SER A 192 0.26 -24.16 -30.32
CA SER A 192 -0.88 -23.41 -29.85
C SER A 192 -1.99 -24.40 -29.50
N CYS A 193 -2.34 -24.51 -28.22
CA CYS A 193 -3.66 -24.96 -27.79
C CYS A 193 -4.26 -23.89 -26.88
N ARG A 194 -5.13 -23.06 -27.48
CA ARG A 194 -6.20 -22.37 -26.77
C ARG A 194 -7.31 -23.36 -26.47
N ASN A 195 -7.72 -23.42 -25.22
CA ASN A 195 -9.09 -23.50 -24.68
C ASN A 195 -8.89 -23.35 -23.15
N GLY A 196 -9.51 -22.43 -22.42
CA GLY A 196 -10.86 -21.91 -22.58
C GLY A 196 -11.73 -22.47 -21.46
N SER A 197 -11.56 -21.98 -20.24
CA SER A 197 -12.56 -22.10 -19.18
C SER A 197 -12.38 -20.96 -18.19
N ALA A 198 -13.21 -19.93 -18.42
CA ALA A 198 -13.45 -18.85 -17.49
C ALA A 198 -14.32 -19.36 -16.33
N SER A 199 -13.85 -19.16 -15.10
CA SER A 199 -14.70 -19.16 -13.92
C SER A 199 -14.63 -17.77 -13.29
N ARG A 200 -15.79 -17.11 -13.35
CA ARG A 200 -16.10 -15.79 -12.82
C ARG A 200 -16.02 -15.81 -11.29
N SER A 201 -15.43 -14.78 -10.69
CA SER A 201 -15.84 -14.30 -9.38
C SER A 201 -15.74 -12.77 -9.37
N ALA A 202 -16.91 -12.16 -9.27
CA ALA A 202 -17.13 -10.73 -9.23
C ALA A 202 -16.57 -10.12 -7.95
N GLY A 203 -15.97 -8.93 -8.09
CA GLY A 203 -15.63 -8.02 -7.00
C GLY A 203 -15.78 -6.60 -7.50
N VAL A 204 -17.00 -6.09 -7.43
CA VAL A 204 -17.37 -4.70 -7.74
C VAL A 204 -17.02 -3.83 -6.54
N CYS A 205 -16.23 -2.79 -6.74
CA CYS A 205 -16.11 -1.54 -5.95
C CYS A 205 -15.27 -0.58 -6.83
N GLY A 206 -15.62 0.65 -7.17
CA GLY A 206 -16.66 1.60 -6.79
C GLY A 206 -16.23 2.96 -7.35
N GLU A 207 -17.19 3.82 -7.67
CA GLU A 207 -17.08 5.00 -8.54
C GLU A 207 -15.98 6.03 -8.22
N ALA A 208 -15.36 6.54 -9.29
CA ALA A 208 -14.57 7.76 -9.27
C ALA A 208 -15.46 8.99 -9.44
N VAL A 209 -15.90 9.58 -8.33
CA VAL A 209 -16.48 10.93 -8.31
C VAL A 209 -15.33 11.95 -8.41
N ARG A 210 -15.18 12.59 -9.56
CA ARG A 210 -14.41 13.83 -9.70
C ARG A 210 -15.35 15.00 -9.56
N SER A 211 -15.16 15.80 -8.51
CA SER A 211 -15.70 17.15 -8.38
C SER A 211 -14.85 17.94 -7.38
N GLY A 212 -14.56 19.20 -7.71
CA GLY A 212 -14.36 20.23 -6.69
C GLY A 212 -12.94 20.77 -6.50
N SER A 213 -12.66 21.86 -7.21
CA SER A 213 -11.68 22.91 -6.90
C SER A 213 -11.67 23.35 -5.43
N THR A 214 -10.49 23.58 -4.83
CA THR A 214 -10.17 24.86 -4.15
C THR A 214 -8.69 24.99 -3.70
N ARG A 215 -8.07 26.07 -4.20
CA ARG A 215 -7.12 26.98 -3.52
C ARG A 215 -5.84 26.42 -2.85
N SER A 216 -4.75 26.50 -3.62
CA SER A 216 -3.38 26.61 -3.11
C SER A 216 -3.20 27.95 -2.39
N SER A 217 -2.95 27.91 -1.07
CA SER A 217 -2.55 29.06 -0.28
C SER A 217 -1.09 28.88 0.14
N HIS A 218 -0.25 29.80 -0.32
CA HIS A 218 1.14 29.99 0.07
C HIS A 218 1.30 29.97 1.60
N VAL A 219 2.11 29.06 2.12
CA VAL A 219 2.67 29.16 3.48
C VAL A 219 4.05 29.81 3.37
N LYS A 220 4.14 31.10 3.73
CA LYS A 220 5.43 31.76 3.97
C LYS A 220 5.98 31.24 5.30
N LEU A 221 7.12 30.53 5.25
CA LEU A 221 7.97 30.36 6.43
C LEU A 221 8.51 31.73 6.83
N VAL A 222 8.14 32.22 8.02
CA VAL A 222 8.85 33.30 8.71
C VAL A 222 9.72 32.64 9.78
N SER A 223 11.02 32.58 9.51
CA SER A 223 12.05 32.26 10.48
C SER A 223 12.25 33.45 11.42
N MET A 224 11.84 33.32 12.69
CA MET A 224 12.25 34.23 13.76
C MET A 224 13.20 33.51 14.70
N THR A 225 14.50 33.72 14.49
CA THR A 225 15.56 33.45 15.47
C THR A 225 15.46 34.49 16.57
N LYS A 226 14.94 34.11 17.75
CA LYS A 226 15.05 34.95 18.96
C LYS A 226 16.40 34.70 19.62
N SER A 227 17.15 35.80 19.70
CA SER A 227 18.36 36.00 20.49
C SER A 227 18.13 35.62 21.95
N ALA A 228 18.96 34.73 22.48
CA ALA A 228 19.09 34.50 23.91
C ALA A 228 19.76 35.71 24.56
N ARG A 229 19.34 36.02 25.78
CA ARG A 229 19.99 36.92 26.72
C ARG A 229 20.35 36.10 27.95
#